data_AF-A0A233VI28-F1
#
_entry.id   AF-A0A233VI28-F1
#
_cell.length_a   1.000
_cell.length_b   1.000
_cell.length_c   1.000
_cell.angle_alpha   90.00
_cell.angle_beta   90.00
_cell.angle_gamma   90.00
#
_symmetry.space_group_name_H-M   'P 1'
#
loop_
_entity.id
_entity.type
_entity.pdbx_description
1 polymer ?
#
loop_
_entity_poly.entity_id
_entity_poly.type
_entity_poly.pdbx_seq_one_letter_code
_entity_poly.pdbx_strand_id
1 'polypeptide(L)' 'MMIYYDDYASLNELLVLANMESYNAILSGKGIDQKERIIELRNLARTQLMSLKKLGESDIKKLEGKK' A
#
# COMPACT_ATOMS: atom_id res chain seq x y z
N MET A 1 -8.35 -0.86 -31.15
CA MET A 1 -8.94 0.01 -30.12
C MET A 1 -8.80 -0.72 -28.79
N MET A 2 -7.62 -0.88 -28.20
CA MET A 2 -7.00 0.09 -27.28
C MET A 2 -8.05 0.85 -26.48
N ILE A 3 -8.60 0.26 -25.39
CA ILE A 3 -8.67 0.73 -23.98
C ILE A 3 -9.42 -0.34 -23.12
N TYR A 4 -9.13 -0.44 -21.82
CA TYR A 4 -9.67 -1.36 -20.77
C TYR A 4 -8.84 -2.57 -20.29
N TYR A 5 -7.52 -2.56 -20.46
CA TYR A 5 -6.64 -3.49 -19.71
C TYR A 5 -5.96 -2.84 -18.48
N ASP A 6 -6.48 -1.69 -18.00
CA ASP A 6 -5.77 -0.76 -17.10
C ASP A 6 -6.53 -0.40 -15.79
N ASP A 7 -7.61 -1.09 -15.42
CA ASP A 7 -8.48 -0.68 -14.28
C ASP A 7 -8.45 -1.59 -13.05
N TYR A 8 -7.44 -2.45 -12.89
CA TYR A 8 -7.22 -3.18 -11.63
C TYR A 8 -5.94 -2.71 -10.96
N ALA A 9 -6.08 -2.10 -9.79
CA ALA A 9 -4.98 -1.89 -8.88
C ALA A 9 -4.26 -3.23 -8.63
N SER A 10 -2.93 -3.19 -8.58
CA SER A 10 -2.13 -4.37 -8.23
C SER A 10 -2.56 -4.92 -6.87
N LEU A 11 -2.33 -6.21 -6.62
CA LEU A 11 -2.63 -6.81 -5.32
C LEU A 11 -2.00 -6.02 -4.15
N ASN A 12 -0.82 -5.46 -4.37
CA ASN A 12 -0.12 -4.60 -3.42
C ASN A 12 -0.87 -3.28 -3.17
N GLU A 13 -1.37 -2.63 -4.23
CA GLU A 13 -2.15 -1.40 -4.12
C GLU A 13 -3.52 -1.66 -3.46
N LEU A 14 -4.18 -2.77 -3.79
CA LEU A 14 -5.43 -3.18 -3.14
C LEU A 14 -5.24 -3.47 -1.65
N LEU A 15 -4.14 -4.13 -1.27
CA LEU A 15 -3.79 -4.36 0.13
C LEU A 15 -3.57 -3.05 0.89
N VAL A 16 -2.85 -2.10 0.28
CA VAL A 16 -2.61 -0.78 0.87
C VAL A 16 -3.92 0.00 1.03
N LEU A 17 -4.81 -0.06 0.02
CA LEU A 17 -6.13 0.56 0.08
C LEU A 17 -7.00 0.00 1.20
N ALA A 18 -7.14 -1.33 1.28
CA ALA A 18 -7.92 -1.99 2.35
C ALA A 18 -7.38 -1.65 3.75
N ASN A 19 -6.05 -1.58 3.89
CA ASN A 19 -5.41 -1.17 5.15
C ASN A 19 -5.68 0.30 5.49
N MET A 20 -5.64 1.20 4.51
CA MET A 20 -5.97 2.61 4.70
C MET A 20 -7.42 2.82 5.09
N GLU A 21 -8.37 2.09 4.49
CA GLU A 21 -9.80 2.17 4.81
C GLU A 21 -10.06 1.74 6.26
N SER A 22 -9.52 0.59 6.66
CA SER A 22 -9.62 0.09 8.03
C SER A 22 -8.99 1.06 9.04
N TYR A 23 -7.80 1.61 8.74
CA TYR A 23 -7.13 2.55 9.61
C TYR A 23 -7.86 3.90 9.71
N ASN A 24 -8.44 4.39 8.60
CA ASN A 24 -9.25 5.60 8.60
C ASN A 24 -10.47 5.46 9.53
N ALA A 25 -11.12 4.28 9.57
CA ALA A 25 -12.22 4.02 10.50
C ALA A 25 -11.76 4.09 11.97
N ILE A 26 -10.58 3.53 12.28
CA ILE A 26 -9.97 3.62 13.61
C ILE A 26 -9.66 5.08 13.99
N LEU A 27 -9.04 5.84 13.09
CA LEU A 27 -8.70 7.25 13.33
C LEU A 27 -9.95 8.12 13.51
N SER A 28 -11.01 7.84 12.74
CA SER A 28 -12.31 8.48 12.91
C SER A 28 -12.92 8.17 14.27
N GLY A 29 -12.88 6.91 14.73
CA GLY A 29 -13.33 6.51 16.07
C GLY A 29 -12.54 7.15 17.22
N LYS A 30 -11.30 7.57 16.96
CA LYS A 30 -10.44 8.32 17.90
C LYS A 30 -10.67 9.83 17.89
N GLY A 31 -11.54 10.35 17.01
CA GLY A 31 -11.81 11.78 16.90
C GLY A 31 -10.66 12.61 16.31
N ILE A 32 -9.75 11.97 15.56
CA ILE A 32 -8.64 12.67 14.91
C ILE A 32 -9.18 13.59 13.79
N ASP A 33 -8.68 14.83 13.74
CA ASP A 33 -9.10 15.81 12.74
C ASP A 33 -8.77 15.32 11.32
N GLN A 34 -9.61 15.68 10.35
CA GLN A 34 -9.46 15.24 8.97
C GLN A 34 -8.07 15.55 8.39
N LYS A 35 -7.48 16.72 8.72
CA LYS A 35 -6.15 17.08 8.21
C LYS A 35 -5.06 16.16 8.76
N GLU A 36 -5.13 15.83 10.04
CA GLU A 36 -4.20 14.90 10.68
C GLU A 36 -4.40 13.48 10.14
N ARG A 37 -5.64 13.03 9.92
CA ARG A 37 -5.91 11.71 9.31
C ARG A 37 -5.28 11.58 7.93
N ILE A 38 -5.34 12.63 7.10
CA ILE A 38 -4.73 12.60 5.75
C ILE A 38 -3.21 12.42 5.84
N ILE A 39 -2.55 13.06 6.81
CA ILE A 39 -1.11 12.92 7.03
C ILE A 39 -0.78 11.48 7.46
N GLU A 40 -1.53 10.95 8.42
CA GLU A 40 -1.36 9.57 8.91
C GLU A 40 -1.58 8.53 7.81
N LEU A 41 -2.65 8.65 7.02
CA LEU A 41 -2.94 7.73 5.92
C LEU A 41 -1.87 7.80 4.83
N ARG A 42 -1.34 8.99 4.53
CA ARG A 42 -0.22 9.15 3.58
C ARG A 42 1.05 8.47 4.10
N ASN A 43 1.35 8.59 5.38
CA ASN A 43 2.52 7.95 6.00
C ASN A 43 2.38 6.43 5.99
N LEU A 44 1.18 5.91 6.29
CA LEU A 44 0.86 4.49 6.22
C LEU A 44 1.07 3.95 4.79
N ALA A 45 0.47 4.61 3.79
CA ALA A 45 0.58 4.20 2.40
C ALA A 45 2.04 4.14 1.92
N ARG A 46 2.82 5.20 2.21
CA ARG A 46 4.24 5.25 1.84
C ARG A 46 5.04 4.13 2.50
N THR A 47 4.80 3.88 3.78
CA THR A 47 5.48 2.81 4.52
C THR A 47 5.18 1.45 3.94
N GLN A 48 3.91 1.15 3.67
CA GLN A 48 3.50 -0.15 3.13
C GLN A 48 4.00 -0.37 1.71
N LEU A 49 3.90 0.63 0.82
CA LEU A 49 4.45 0.55 -0.54
C LEU A 49 5.96 0.32 -0.56
N MET A 50 6.71 1.01 0.31
CA MET A 50 8.16 0.81 0.43
C MET A 50 8.52 -0.58 0.95
N SER A 51 7.78 -1.11 1.91
CA SER A 51 7.99 -2.47 2.43
C SER A 51 7.68 -3.54 1.38
N LEU A 52 6.58 -3.40 0.64
CA LEU A 52 6.19 -4.32 -0.43
C LEU A 52 7.20 -4.32 -1.58
N LYS A 53 7.70 -3.14 -1.95
CA LYS A 53 8.78 -3.00 -2.95
C LYS A 53 10.06 -3.73 -2.50
N LYS A 54 10.48 -3.53 -1.24
CA LYS A 54 11.67 -4.21 -0.69
C LYS A 54 11.51 -5.73 -0.64
N LEU A 55 10.32 -6.24 -0.30
CA LEU A 55 10.05 -7.67 -0.30
C LEU A 55 10.24 -8.26 -1.70
N GLY A 56 9.61 -7.64 -2.72
CA GLY A 56 9.78 -8.06 -4.11
C GLY A 56 11.24 -8.05 -4.59
N GLU A 57 12.02 -7.03 -4.21
CA GLU A 57 13.46 -6.96 -4.54
C GLU A 57 14.29 -8.02 -3.78
N SER A 58 13.95 -8.31 -2.53
CA SER A 58 14.68 -9.27 -1.69
C SER A 58 14.43 -10.72 -2.06
N ASP A 59 13.22 -11.04 -2.56
CA ASP A 59 12.86 -12.37 -3.01
C ASP A 59 13.54 -12.70 -4.35
N ILE A 60 13.70 -11.72 -5.24
CA ILE A 60 14.46 -11.88 -6.49
C ILE A 60 15.94 -12.19 -6.19
N LYS A 61 16.57 -11.48 -5.25
CA LYS A 61 17.98 -11.73 -4.87
C LYS A 61 18.23 -13.12 -4.30
N LYS A 62 17.24 -13.75 -3.66
CA LYS A 62 17.37 -15.14 -3.16
C LYS A 62 17.28 -16.18 -4.28
N LEU A 63 16.66 -15.85 -5.40
CA LEU A 63 16.52 -16.74 -6.57
C LEU A 63 17.76 -16.71 -7.48
N GLU A 64 18.56 -15.65 -7.43
CA GLU A 64 19.80 -15.53 -8.21
C GLU A 64 20.99 -16.33 -7.65
N GLY A 65 20.82 -16.95 -6.47
CA GLY A 65 21.87 -17.69 -5.75
C GLY A 65 21.76 -19.21 -5.80
N LYS A 66 21.69 -19.80 -7.00
CA LYS A 66 22.09 -21.20 -7.27
C LYS A 66 22.62 -21.32 -8.70
N LYS A 67 23.89 -20.97 -8.90
CA LYS A 67 24.72 -21.47 -10.00
C LYS A 67 25.86 -22.28 -9.41
#